data_AF-A0A455U790-F1
#
_entry.id   AF-A0A455U790-F1
#
_cell.length_a   1.000
_cell.length_b   1.000
_cell.length_c   1.000
_cell.angle_alpha   90.00
_cell.angle_beta   90.00
_cell.angle_gamma   90.00
#
_symmetry.space_group_name_H-M   'P 1'
#
loop_
_entity.id
_entity.type
_entity.pdbx_description
1 polymer ?
#
loop_
_entity_poly.entity_id
_entity_poly.type
_entity_poly.pdbx_seq_one_letter_code
_entity_poly.pdbx_strand_id
1 'polypeptide(L)' 'MAFAGHTDVVPSGPYINWQYPPFEPCIDDEGMLCGRGAADMKGSLASMLTAVERFVALHPNHDGRIAF' A
#
# COMPACT_ATOMS: atom_id res chain seq x y z
N MET A 1 9.14 -6.81 16.14
CA MET A 1 7.90 -6.18 15.65
C MET A 1 7.52 -6.85 14.34
N ALA A 2 6.24 -7.10 14.09
CA ALA A 2 5.78 -7.67 12.82
C ALA A 2 4.66 -6.81 12.21
N PHE A 3 4.74 -6.55 10.91
CA PHE A 3 3.69 -5.88 10.14
C PHE A 3 2.89 -6.93 9.38
N ALA A 4 1.67 -7.21 9.83
CA ALA A 4 0.78 -8.10 9.11
C ALA A 4 -0.01 -7.32 8.05
N GLY A 5 -0.24 -7.97 6.90
CA GLY A 5 -1.09 -7.43 5.85
C GLY A 5 -1.47 -8.48 4.82
N HIS A 6 -2.22 -8.07 3.82
CA HIS A 6 -2.71 -8.94 2.75
C HIS A 6 -2.50 -8.27 1.38
N THR A 7 -2.31 -9.09 0.35
CA THR A 7 -2.05 -8.62 -1.02
C THR A 7 -3.24 -8.82 -1.94
N ASP A 8 -4.19 -9.66 -1.55
CA ASP A 8 -5.44 -9.84 -2.25
C ASP A 8 -6.30 -8.59 -2.14
N VAL A 9 -7.29 -8.52 -3.02
CA VAL A 9 -8.25 -7.42 -3.05
C VAL A 9 -9.59 -8.01 -3.41
N VAL A 10 -10.65 -7.43 -2.86
CA VAL A 10 -12.02 -7.82 -3.24
C VAL A 10 -12.28 -7.52 -4.72
N PRO A 11 -13.25 -8.21 -5.35
CA PRO A 11 -13.65 -7.92 -6.72
C PRO A 11 -13.95 -6.42 -6.95
N SER A 12 -13.61 -5.91 -8.13
CA SER A 12 -13.88 -4.52 -8.49
C SER A 12 -15.36 -4.26 -8.80
N GLY A 13 -16.11 -5.31 -9.18
CA GLY A 13 -17.43 -5.14 -9.76
C GLY A 13 -17.36 -4.56 -11.18
N PRO A 14 -18.51 -4.12 -11.74
CA PRO A 14 -18.57 -3.57 -13.10
C PRO A 14 -17.74 -2.29 -13.26
N TYR A 15 -16.92 -2.22 -14.31
CA TYR A 15 -16.05 -1.07 -14.59
C TYR A 15 -16.82 0.24 -14.85
N ILE A 16 -18.04 0.15 -15.40
CA ILE A 16 -18.89 1.31 -15.68
C ILE A 16 -19.27 2.11 -14.42
N ASN A 17 -19.21 1.48 -13.24
CA ASN A 17 -19.50 2.12 -11.96
C ASN A 17 -18.29 2.84 -11.35
N TRP A 18 -17.12 2.74 -12.00
CA TRP A 18 -15.91 3.39 -11.54
C TRP A 18 -15.69 4.69 -12.31
N GLN A 19 -15.29 5.73 -11.59
CA GLN A 19 -14.83 6.98 -12.21
C GLN A 19 -13.47 6.80 -12.92
N TYR A 20 -12.61 5.93 -12.37
CA TYR A 20 -11.30 5.57 -12.93
C TYR A 20 -11.16 4.05 -12.96
N PRO A 21 -10.53 3.44 -13.98
CA PRO A 21 -10.41 2.00 -14.05
C PRO A 21 -9.76 1.41 -12.77
N PRO A 22 -10.36 0.40 -12.12
CA PRO A 22 -9.98 -0.04 -10.78
C PRO A 22 -8.54 -0.54 -10.65
N PHE A 23 -7.90 -0.93 -11.76
CA PHE A 23 -6.53 -1.46 -11.77
C PHE A 23 -5.57 -0.62 -12.62
N GLU A 24 -5.95 0.61 -12.98
CA GLU A 24 -5.08 1.61 -13.59
C GLU A 24 -4.97 2.80 -12.62
N PRO A 25 -4.13 2.68 -11.57
CA PRO A 25 -4.14 3.63 -10.48
C PRO A 25 -3.74 5.03 -10.95
N CYS A 26 -4.50 6.03 -10.51
CA CYS A 26 -4.23 7.43 -10.79
C CYS A 26 -4.34 8.28 -9.52
N ILE A 27 -3.71 9.44 -9.54
CA ILE A 27 -3.96 10.49 -8.56
C ILE A 27 -4.97 11.45 -9.19
N ASP A 28 -6.10 11.68 -8.53
CA ASP A 28 -7.12 12.61 -9.02
C ASP A 28 -6.76 14.08 -8.74
N ASP A 29 -7.61 15.00 -9.18
CA ASP A 29 -7.38 16.44 -9.05
C ASP A 29 -7.39 16.92 -7.58
N GLU A 30 -7.97 16.13 -6.67
CA GLU A 30 -7.96 16.39 -5.23
C GLU A 30 -6.72 15.79 -4.54
N GLY A 31 -5.85 15.10 -5.29
CA GLY A 31 -4.62 14.50 -4.80
C GLY A 31 -4.81 13.10 -4.21
N MET A 32 -5.95 12.46 -4.44
CA MET A 32 -6.27 11.14 -3.89
C MET A 32 -5.81 10.02 -4.83
N LEU A 33 -5.17 9.00 -4.28
CA LEU A 33 -4.81 7.79 -5.02
C LEU A 33 -6.05 6.89 -5.22
N CYS A 34 -6.56 6.83 -6.44
CA CYS A 34 -7.71 6.03 -6.82
C CYS A 34 -7.26 4.68 -7.39
N GLY A 35 -7.85 3.59 -6.88
CA GLY A 35 -7.63 2.24 -7.39
C GLY A 35 -8.06 1.18 -6.38
N ARG A 36 -8.49 0.01 -6.88
CA ARG A 36 -8.79 -1.14 -6.03
C ARG A 36 -7.50 -1.58 -5.32
N GLY A 37 -7.56 -1.60 -4.00
CA GLY A 37 -6.43 -1.95 -3.16
C GLY A 37 -5.60 -0.75 -2.68
N ALA A 38 -5.88 0.47 -3.14
CA ALA A 38 -5.15 1.67 -2.71
C ALA A 38 -5.21 1.85 -1.19
N ALA A 39 -6.42 1.89 -0.63
CA ALA A 39 -6.63 2.00 0.82
C ALA A 39 -6.57 0.65 1.55
N ASP A 40 -7.08 -0.43 0.93
CA ASP A 40 -7.15 -1.78 1.54
C ASP A 40 -6.44 -2.83 0.66
N MET A 41 -5.16 -3.10 0.88
CA MET A 41 -4.26 -2.36 1.79
C MET A 41 -2.87 -2.11 1.20
N LYS A 42 -2.77 -2.07 -0.13
CA LYS A 42 -1.49 -1.95 -0.86
C LYS A 42 -0.78 -0.63 -0.56
N GLY A 43 -1.51 0.47 -0.34
CA GLY A 43 -0.92 1.74 0.09
C GLY A 43 -0.24 1.63 1.46
N SER A 44 -0.87 0.93 2.41
CA SER A 44 -0.28 0.66 3.72
C SER A 44 0.92 -0.29 3.62
N LEU A 45 0.84 -1.36 2.80
CA LEU A 45 1.99 -2.25 2.56
C LEU A 45 3.19 -1.49 2.00
N ALA A 46 2.99 -0.66 0.97
CA ALA A 46 4.06 0.15 0.39
C ALA A 46 4.68 1.08 1.44
N SER A 47 3.84 1.72 2.25
CA SER A 47 4.31 2.62 3.32
C SER A 47 5.13 1.88 4.38
N MET A 48 4.70 0.69 4.81
CA MET A 48 5.42 -0.15 5.77
C MET A 48 6.80 -0.56 5.21
N LEU A 49 6.85 -1.01 3.96
CA LEU A 49 8.10 -1.41 3.30
C LEU A 49 9.08 -0.23 3.22
N THR A 50 8.65 0.92 2.70
CA THR A 50 9.51 2.10 2.59
C THR A 50 9.95 2.65 3.95
N ALA A 51 9.10 2.56 4.98
CA ALA A 51 9.50 2.94 6.34
C ALA A 51 10.61 2.03 6.87
N VAL A 52 10.50 0.71 6.69
CA VAL A 52 11.52 -0.26 7.13
C VAL A 52 12.81 -0.09 6.33
N GLU A 53 12.75 0.10 5.02
CA GLU A 53 13.92 0.40 4.19
C GLU A 53 14.70 1.60 4.71
N ARG A 54 13.99 2.71 4.97
CA ARG A 54 14.59 3.95 5.51
C ARG A 54 15.13 3.74 6.92
N PHE A 55 14.39 3.04 7.78
CA PHE A 55 14.80 2.77 9.15
C PHE A 55 16.09 1.94 9.22
N VAL A 56 16.17 0.84 8.45
CA VAL A 56 17.36 -0.02 8.41
C VAL A 56 18.56 0.72 7.84
N ALA A 57 18.36 1.57 6.82
CA ALA A 57 19.43 2.40 6.27
C ALA A 57 20.00 3.41 7.29
N LEU A 58 19.14 4.01 8.12
CA LEU A 58 19.55 4.97 9.15
C LEU A 58 20.07 4.30 10.43
N HIS A 59 19.63 3.08 10.73
CA HIS A 59 19.95 2.34 11.95
C HIS A 59 20.39 0.90 11.64
N PRO A 60 21.53 0.69 10.96
CA PRO A 60 21.94 -0.64 10.49
C PRO A 60 22.22 -1.65 11.61
N ASN A 61 22.49 -1.17 12.82
CA ASN A 61 22.73 -1.99 14.01
C ASN A 61 21.59 -1.87 15.04
N HIS A 62 20.36 -1.62 14.59
CA HIS A 62 19.21 -1.53 15.50
C HIS A 62 19.01 -2.85 16.26
N ASP A 63 18.54 -2.76 17.50
CA ASP A 63 18.21 -3.95 18.28
C ASP A 63 16.91 -4.63 17.80
N GLY A 64 16.79 -5.92 18.07
CA GLY A 64 15.59 -6.70 17.74
C GLY A 64 15.45 -7.07 16.26
N ARG A 65 14.24 -7.48 15.86
CA ARG A 65 13.92 -7.88 14.48
C ARG A 65 12.59 -7.28 14.01
N ILE A 66 12.55 -6.95 12.73
CA ILE A 66 11.36 -6.53 11.99
C ILE A 66 10.98 -7.67 11.04
N ALA A 67 9.69 -8.02 10.97
CA ALA A 67 9.15 -9.07 10.10
C ALA A 67 7.87 -8.60 9.40
N PHE A 68 7.50 -9.31 8.34
CA PHE A 68 6.24 -9.19 7.60
C PHE A 68 5.55 -10.56 7.59
#